data_AF-A0A942SAK6-F1
#
_entry.id   AF-A0A942SAK6-F1
#
_cell.length_a   1.000
_cell.length_b   1.000
_cell.length_c   1.000
_cell.angle_alpha   90.00
_cell.angle_beta   90.00
_cell.angle_gamma   90.00
#
_symmetry.space_group_name_H-M   'P 1'
#
loop_
_entity.id
_entity.type
_entity.pdbx_description
1 polymer ?
#
loop_
_entity_poly.entity_id
_entity_poly.type
_entity_poly.pdbx_seq_one_letter_code
_entity_poly.pdbx_strand_id
1 'polypeptide(L)' 'MPRPLKIFLAVIAGLVVGEAIPIVWYILATNYFGMFDRDGGGAMGAIFLMGPLCAVVCAIIFGVIVAKRTKKV' A
#
# COMPACT_ATOMS: atom_id res chain seq x y z
N MET A 1 20.99 -10.97 -8.18
CA MET A 1 20.16 -9.84 -8.63
C MET A 1 20.86 -8.52 -8.31
N PRO A 2 21.02 -7.61 -9.29
CA PRO A 2 21.63 -6.29 -9.08
C PRO A 2 20.91 -5.48 -8.00
N ARG A 3 21.67 -4.71 -7.22
CA ARG A 3 21.13 -3.78 -6.21
C ARG A 3 19.99 -2.89 -6.73
N PRO A 4 20.12 -2.19 -7.89
CA PRO A 4 19.03 -1.34 -8.38
C PRO A 4 17.75 -2.13 -8.64
N LEU A 5 17.87 -3.35 -9.18
CA LEU A 5 16.71 -4.21 -9.44
C LEU A 5 16.01 -4.65 -8.13
N LYS A 6 16.77 -4.96 -7.07
CA LYS A 6 16.18 -5.27 -5.75
C LYS A 6 15.38 -4.10 -5.17
N ILE A 7 15.92 -2.88 -5.28
CA ILE A 7 15.24 -1.67 -4.78
C ILE A 7 13.98 -1.41 -5.61
N PHE A 8 14.07 -1.53 -6.94
CA PHE A 8 12.93 -1.37 -7.83
C PHE A 8 11.80 -2.35 -7.50
N LEU A 9 12.10 -3.65 -7.36
CA LEU A 9 11.09 -4.64 -6.98
C LEU A 9 10.48 -4.36 -5.60
N ALA A 10 11.26 -3.83 -4.66
CA ALA A 10 10.76 -3.44 -3.34
C ALA A 10 9.79 -2.25 -3.42
N VAL A 11 10.08 -1.26 -4.27
CA VAL A 11 9.18 -0.13 -4.54
C VAL A 11 7.87 -0.63 -5.16
N ILE A 12 7.94 -1.49 -6.19
CA ILE A 12 6.75 -2.09 -6.82
C ILE A 12 5.93 -2.89 -5.80
N ALA A 13 6.58 -3.71 -4.98
CA ALA A 13 5.90 -4.44 -3.92
C ALA A 13 5.21 -3.50 -2.92
N GLY A 14 5.87 -2.41 -2.54
CA GLY A 14 5.28 -1.41 -1.65
C GLY A 14 4.08 -0.68 -2.28
N LEU A 15 4.11 -0.37 -3.58
CA LEU A 15 2.95 0.20 -4.29
C LEU A 15 1.74 -0.74 -4.21
N VAL A 16 1.94 -2.02 -4.54
CA VAL A 16 0.86 -3.03 -4.50
C VAL A 16 0.32 -3.22 -3.09
N VAL A 17 1.19 -3.33 -2.10
CA VAL A 17 0.78 -3.48 -0.69
C VAL A 17 0.02 -2.25 -0.22
N GLY A 18 0.48 -1.04 -0.55
CA GLY A 18 -0.16 0.18 -0.09
C GLY A 18 -1.55 0.39 -0.67
N GLU A 19 -1.79 0.03 -1.94
CA GLU A 19 -3.16 0.01 -2.51
C GLU A 19 -4.07 -1.02 -1.82
N ALA A 20 -3.53 -2.17 -1.43
CA ALA A 20 -4.30 -3.22 -0.78
C ALA A 20 -4.75 -2.85 0.65
N ILE A 21 -3.99 -2.03 1.38
CA ILE A 21 -4.31 -1.64 2.77
C ILE A 21 -5.72 -1.04 2.93
N PRO A 22 -6.11 0.03 2.21
CA PRO A 22 -7.42 0.63 2.37
C PRO A 22 -8.55 -0.28 1.88
N ILE A 23 -8.31 -1.14 0.89
CA ILE A 23 -9.28 -2.14 0.42
C ILE A 23 -9.54 -3.17 1.53
N VAL A 24 -8.48 -3.73 2.12
CA VAL A 24 -8.60 -4.68 3.22
C VAL A 24 -9.27 -4.04 4.42
N TRP A 25 -8.90 -2.79 4.75
CA TRP A 25 -9.54 -2.04 5.81
C TRP A 25 -11.03 -1.84 5.58
N TYR A 26 -11.44 -1.49 4.36
CA TYR A 26 -12.85 -1.35 3.99
C TYR A 26 -13.62 -2.67 4.16
N ILE A 27 -13.05 -3.79 3.70
CA ILE A 27 -13.65 -5.12 3.88
C ILE A 27 -13.82 -5.42 5.38
N LEU A 28 -12.82 -5.10 6.20
CA LEU A 28 -12.89 -5.30 7.65
C LEU A 28 -13.94 -4.40 8.31
N ALA A 29 -13.97 -3.11 7.98
CA ALA A 29 -14.91 -2.13 8.52
C ALA A 29 -16.37 -2.53 8.25
N THR A 30 -16.66 -2.96 7.02
CA THR A 30 -18.01 -3.32 6.59
C THR A 30 -18.47 -4.69 7.08
N ASN A 31 -17.60 -5.70 7.04
CA ASN A 31 -18.00 -7.09 7.36
C ASN A 31 -17.81 -7.47 8.83
N TYR A 32 -16.86 -6.87 9.55
CA TYR A 32 -16.54 -7.25 10.92
C TYR A 32 -16.94 -6.20 11.95
N PHE A 33 -16.79 -4.91 11.64
CA PHE A 33 -17.11 -3.82 12.57
C PHE A 33 -18.52 -3.25 12.37
N GLY A 34 -19.27 -3.74 11.38
CA GLY A 34 -20.65 -3.31 11.12
C GLY A 34 -20.78 -1.83 10.75
N MET A 35 -19.69 -1.20 10.30
CA MET A 35 -19.73 0.17 9.80
C MET A 35 -20.52 0.19 8.49
N PHE A 36 -21.73 0.72 8.56
CA PHE A 36 -22.66 0.76 7.44
C PHE A 36 -22.17 1.75 6.38
N ASP A 37 -21.75 1.24 5.23
CA ASP A 37 -21.52 2.07 4.04
C ASP A 37 -22.88 2.32 3.37
N ARG A 38 -23.62 3.28 3.92
CA ARG A 38 -24.99 3.59 3.50
C ARG A 38 -25.09 4.02 2.04
N ASP A 39 -24.01 4.59 1.48
CA ASP A 39 -24.03 5.21 0.15
C ASP A 39 -23.06 4.57 -0.85
N GLY A 40 -22.12 3.70 -0.45
CA GLY A 40 -21.17 3.01 -1.34
C GLY A 40 -20.10 3.92 -1.95
N GLY A 41 -20.50 5.12 -2.39
CA GLY A 41 -19.68 6.08 -3.11
C GLY A 41 -18.75 6.90 -2.21
N GLY A 42 -19.15 7.20 -0.97
CA GLY A 42 -18.30 7.93 -0.02
C GLY A 42 -17.10 7.10 0.43
N ALA A 43 -17.32 5.83 0.78
CA ALA A 43 -16.25 4.93 1.17
C ALA A 43 -15.37 4.53 -0.02
N MET A 44 -15.95 4.26 -1.19
CA MET A 44 -15.16 4.03 -2.40
C MET A 44 -14.33 5.26 -2.80
N GLY A 45 -14.88 6.47 -2.69
CA GLY A 45 -14.15 7.71 -2.97
C GLY A 45 -12.97 7.93 -2.01
N ALA A 46 -13.14 7.64 -0.72
CA ALA A 46 -12.07 7.70 0.27
C ALA A 46 -10.96 6.67 -0.03
N ILE A 47 -11.32 5.44 -0.45
CA ILE A 47 -10.34 4.41 -0.86
C ILE A 47 -9.57 4.85 -2.10
N PHE A 48 -10.23 5.46 -3.09
CA PHE A 48 -9.58 5.98 -4.30
C PHE A 48 -8.55 7.08 -4.00
N LEU A 49 -8.75 7.86 -2.93
CA LEU A 49 -7.80 8.88 -2.50
C LEU A 49 -6.70 8.29 -1.61
N MET A 50 -7.07 7.41 -0.68
CA MET A 50 -6.16 6.83 0.31
C MET A 50 -5.26 5.73 -0.27
N GLY A 51 -5.74 4.99 -1.27
CA GLY A 51 -4.98 3.94 -1.98
C GLY A 51 -3.65 4.44 -2.51
N PRO A 52 -3.64 5.46 -3.39
CA PRO A 52 -2.40 6.02 -3.94
C PRO A 52 -1.47 6.59 -2.87
N LEU A 53 -2.04 7.21 -1.83
CA LEU A 53 -1.24 7.75 -0.73
C LEU A 53 -0.53 6.62 0.05
N CYS A 54 -1.27 5.57 0.43
CA CYS A 54 -0.71 4.40 1.09
C CYS A 54 0.30 3.68 0.20
N ALA A 55 0.04 3.57 -1.11
CA ALA A 55 0.95 3.01 -2.11
C ALA A 55 2.30 3.71 -2.11
N VAL A 56 2.30 5.04 -2.21
CA VAL A 56 3.53 5.85 -2.20
C VAL A 56 4.30 5.69 -0.88
N VAL A 57 3.61 5.76 0.27
CA VAL A 57 4.26 5.60 1.58
C VAL A 57 4.89 4.22 1.73
N CYS A 58 4.17 3.15 1.40
CA CYS A 58 4.69 1.78 1.47
C CYS A 58 5.85 1.56 0.49
N ALA A 59 5.76 2.09 -0.73
CA ALA A 59 6.82 2.04 -1.73
C ALA A 59 8.12 2.70 -1.25
N ILE A 60 8.02 3.88 -0.61
CA ILE A 60 9.17 4.58 -0.03
C ILE A 60 9.77 3.74 1.11
N ILE A 61 8.95 3.26 2.05
CA ILE A 61 9.42 2.47 3.19
C ILE A 61 10.15 1.21 2.71
N PHE A 62 9.56 0.47 1.78
CA PHE A 62 10.13 -0.79 1.29
C PHE A 62 11.41 -0.55 0.50
N GLY A 63 11.41 0.47 -0.38
CA GLY A 63 12.60 0.90 -1.12
C GLY A 63 13.74 1.29 -0.19
N VAL A 64 13.47 2.08 0.86
CA VAL A 64 14.47 2.49 1.85
C VAL A 64 14.99 1.30 2.66
N ILE A 65 14.12 0.41 3.12
CA ILE A 65 14.51 -0.80 3.86
C ILE A 65 15.45 -1.66 3.01
N VAL A 66 15.08 -1.95 1.77
CA VAL A 66 15.90 -2.78 0.87
C VAL A 66 17.19 -2.08 0.49
N ALA A 67 17.18 -0.76 0.27
CA ALA A 67 18.39 0.02 0.02
C ALA A 67 19.36 0.00 1.22
N LYS A 68 18.85 0.06 2.45
CA LYS A 68 19.68 -0.04 3.67
C LYS A 68 20.23 -1.45 3.89
N ARG A 69 19.44 -2.48 3.57
CA ARG A 69 19.81 -3.90 3.79
C ARG A 69 20.71 -4.48 2.70
N THR A 70 20.71 -3.90 1.51
CA THR A 70 21.66 -4.27 0.46
C THR A 70 22.93 -3.43 0.64
N LYS A 71 24.13 -4.04 0.60
CA LYS A 71 25.41 -3.31 0.53
C LYS A 71 25.73 -2.98 -0.93
N LYS A 72 26.47 -1.89 -1.19
CA LYS A 72 27.13 -1.69 -2.48
C LYS A 72 28.28 -2.70 -2.48
N VAL A 73 28.10 -3.82 -3.19
CA VAL A 73 29.20 -4.72 -3.55
C VAL A 73 29.79 -4.16 -4.82
#